data_AF-A0A1B1Z8T4-F1
#
_entry.id   AF-A0A1B1Z8T4-F1
#
_cell.length_a   1.000
_cell.length_b   1.000
_cell.length_c   1.000
_cell.angle_alpha   90.00
_cell.angle_beta   90.00
_cell.angle_gamma   90.00
#
_symmetry.space_group_name_H-M   'P 1'
#
loop_
_entity.id
_entity.type
_entity.pdbx_description
1 polymer ?
#
loop_
_entity_poly.entity_id
_entity_poly.type
_entity_poly.pdbx_seq_one_letter_code
_entity_poly.pdbx_strand_id
1 'polypeptide(L)'
;MYDEKENQEIAKNIEKNYQALEDDRQKLIEENDVAMEYSFATPEPLQSNAQALNYTTVQENLENYLGVNATFSGAIQTISPTESYTYLELNVMSGSNDVNAENILVVEFPGPVSQYKGDVVQVYGTIHNNTTYVNKNGESIIVPVMQAELIK
;
A
#
# COMPACT_ATOMS: atom_id res chain seq x y z
N MET A 1 -47.90 -26.39 -16.47
CA MET A 1 -46.73 -26.71 -17.30
C MET A 1 -46.02 -25.39 -17.53
N TYR A 2 -44.98 -25.10 -16.73
CA TYR A 2 -44.17 -23.89 -16.91
C TYR A 2 -43.09 -24.20 -17.96
N ASP A 3 -42.93 -23.28 -18.90
CA ASP A 3 -42.33 -23.46 -20.23
C ASP A 3 -40.78 -23.56 -20.13
N GLU A 4 -40.20 -24.71 -20.47
CA GLU A 4 -38.73 -24.95 -20.43
C GLU A 4 -37.92 -23.94 -21.26
N LYS A 5 -38.56 -23.26 -22.22
CA LYS A 5 -37.94 -22.23 -23.05
C LYS A 5 -37.65 -20.93 -22.30
N GLU A 6 -38.52 -20.54 -21.37
CA GLU A 6 -38.37 -19.30 -20.58
C GLU A 6 -37.19 -19.43 -19.59
N ASN A 7 -36.99 -20.62 -19.01
CA ASN A 7 -35.86 -20.91 -18.14
C ASN A 7 -34.51 -20.93 -18.88
N GLN A 8 -34.47 -21.35 -20.15
CA GLN A 8 -33.25 -21.32 -20.97
C GLN A 8 -32.87 -19.90 -21.38
N GLU A 9 -33.85 -19.04 -21.65
CA GLU A 9 -33.61 -17.63 -22.01
C GLU A 9 -33.12 -16.81 -20.80
N ILE A 10 -33.66 -17.07 -19.61
CA ILE A 10 -33.19 -16.48 -18.35
C ILE A 10 -31.73 -16.88 -18.07
N ALA A 11 -31.38 -18.17 -18.22
CA ALA A 11 -30.01 -18.63 -18.00
C ALA A 11 -29.01 -17.96 -18.97
N LYS A 12 -29.39 -17.81 -20.24
CA LYS A 12 -28.56 -17.15 -21.25
C LYS A 12 -28.37 -15.65 -20.98
N ASN A 13 -29.39 -14.98 -20.47
CA ASN A 13 -29.30 -13.56 -20.11
C ASN A 13 -28.44 -13.34 -18.85
N ILE A 14 -28.50 -14.26 -17.88
CA ILE A 14 -27.62 -14.24 -16.70
C ILE A 14 -26.16 -14.41 -17.12
N GLU A 15 -25.86 -15.39 -17.98
CA GLU A 15 -24.50 -15.64 -18.47
C GLU A 15 -23.93 -14.45 -19.26
N LYS A 16 -24.76 -13.83 -20.12
CA LYS A 16 -24.39 -12.61 -20.85
C LYS A 16 -24.08 -11.44 -19.92
N ASN A 17 -24.83 -11.29 -18.84
CA ASN A 17 -24.58 -10.25 -17.84
C ASN A 17 -23.31 -10.52 -17.04
N TYR A 18 -23.00 -11.78 -16.71
CA TYR A 18 -21.73 -12.15 -16.08
C TYR A 18 -20.53 -11.87 -16.99
N GLN A 19 -20.64 -12.16 -18.28
CA GLN A 19 -19.57 -11.86 -19.25
C GLN A 19 -19.34 -10.34 -19.39
N ALA A 20 -20.40 -9.54 -19.48
CA ALA A 20 -20.28 -8.09 -19.53
C ALA A 20 -19.65 -7.51 -18.26
N LEU A 21 -19.98 -8.06 -17.09
CA LEU A 21 -19.40 -7.64 -15.81
C LEU A 21 -17.90 -7.99 -15.71
N GLU A 22 -17.49 -9.12 -16.30
CA GLU A 22 -16.09 -9.55 -16.35
C GLU A 22 -15.27 -8.66 -17.29
N ASP A 23 -15.82 -8.32 -18.46
CA ASP A 23 -15.20 -7.41 -19.44
C ASP A 23 -15.03 -6.00 -18.87
N ASP A 24 -16.04 -5.47 -18.17
CA ASP A 24 -15.94 -4.18 -17.49
C ASP A 24 -14.93 -4.21 -16.33
N ARG A 25 -14.83 -5.34 -15.60
CA ARG A 25 -13.80 -5.51 -14.56
C ARG A 25 -12.40 -5.56 -15.15
N GLN A 26 -12.21 -6.23 -16.29
CA GLN A 26 -10.91 -6.28 -16.96
C GLN A 26 -10.51 -4.92 -17.54
N LYS A 27 -11.45 -4.16 -18.10
CA LYS A 27 -11.18 -2.77 -18.52
C LYS A 27 -10.77 -1.87 -17.36
N LEU A 28 -11.42 -1.99 -16.20
CA LEU A 28 -11.02 -1.26 -15.00
C LEU A 28 -9.64 -1.67 -14.49
N ILE A 29 -9.24 -2.93 -14.67
CA ILE A 29 -7.88 -3.40 -14.35
C ILE A 29 -6.88 -2.83 -15.36
N GLU A 30 -7.16 -2.89 -16.65
CA GLU A 30 -6.29 -2.34 -17.71
C GLU A 30 -6.16 -0.81 -17.62
N GLU A 31 -7.25 -0.09 -17.33
CA GLU A 31 -7.22 1.37 -17.14
C GLU A 31 -6.44 1.77 -15.88
N ASN A 32 -6.46 0.95 -14.82
CA ASN A 32 -5.61 1.15 -13.64
C ASN A 32 -4.15 0.73 -13.86
N ASP A 33 -3.89 -0.30 -14.69
CA ASP A 33 -2.53 -0.71 -15.07
C ASP A 33 -1.86 0.35 -15.96
N VAL A 34 -2.61 1.05 -16.82
CA VAL A 34 -2.08 2.15 -17.65
C VAL A 34 -1.75 3.39 -16.81
N ALA A 35 -2.47 3.65 -15.71
CA ALA A 35 -2.11 4.71 -14.76
C ALA A 35 -0.82 4.37 -13.95
N MET A 36 -0.41 3.10 -13.95
CA MET A 36 0.78 2.57 -13.28
C MET A 36 2.05 2.65 -14.15
N GLU A 37 2.00 3.30 -15.31
CA GLU A 37 3.15 3.50 -16.21
C GLU A 37 3.94 4.79 -15.90
N TYR A 38 4.10 5.12 -14.61
CA TYR A 38 5.05 6.14 -14.15
C TYR A 38 6.22 5.46 -13.40
N SER A 39 7.30 5.25 -14.15
CA SER A 39 8.67 4.88 -13.73
C SER A 39 8.92 3.45 -13.21
N PHE A 40 9.02 2.48 -14.12
CA PHE A 40 9.55 1.15 -13.80
C PHE A 40 11.09 1.14 -13.75
N ALA A 41 11.65 1.30 -12.55
CA ALA A 41 12.67 0.33 -12.16
C ALA A 41 11.94 -1.02 -12.00
N THR A 42 12.50 -2.12 -12.50
CA THR A 42 11.84 -3.43 -12.31
C THR A 42 11.69 -3.72 -10.80
N PRO A 43 10.60 -4.37 -10.36
CA PRO A 43 10.38 -4.62 -8.92
C PRO A 43 11.52 -5.40 -8.23
N GLU A 44 12.30 -6.18 -8.98
CA GLU A 44 13.43 -6.97 -8.48
C GLU A 44 14.64 -6.12 -8.02
N PRO A 45 15.20 -5.20 -8.83
CA PRO A 45 16.29 -4.34 -8.38
C PRO A 45 15.93 -3.48 -7.18
N LEU A 46 14.69 -2.97 -7.11
CA LEU A 46 14.18 -2.19 -5.97
C LEU A 46 14.12 -2.97 -4.65
N GLN A 47 13.87 -4.27 -4.72
CA GLN A 47 13.91 -5.14 -3.53
C GLN A 47 15.36 -5.53 -3.18
N SER A 48 16.21 -5.72 -4.18
CA SER A 48 17.56 -6.26 -3.99
C SER A 48 18.53 -5.32 -3.28
N ASN A 49 18.30 -4.00 -3.36
CA ASN A 49 19.12 -2.97 -2.73
C ASN A 49 18.50 -2.40 -1.45
N ALA A 50 17.25 -2.75 -1.14
CA ALA A 50 16.56 -2.29 0.05
C ALA A 50 17.11 -2.95 1.32
N GLN A 51 17.49 -2.13 2.29
CA GLN A 51 18.00 -2.61 3.58
C GLN A 51 16.87 -2.88 4.56
N ALA A 52 16.85 -4.06 5.18
CA ALA A 52 15.97 -4.33 6.31
C ALA A 52 16.53 -3.64 7.56
N LEU A 53 15.89 -2.53 7.96
CA LEU A 53 16.35 -1.69 9.07
C LEU A 53 15.51 -1.90 10.33
N ASN A 54 16.12 -1.68 11.49
CA ASN A 54 15.38 -1.58 12.75
C ASN A 54 14.70 -0.21 12.83
N TYR A 55 13.37 -0.18 12.91
CA TYR A 55 12.61 1.07 12.94
C TYR A 55 13.01 1.98 14.09
N THR A 56 13.14 1.45 15.32
CA THR A 56 13.48 2.27 16.50
C THR A 56 14.82 2.97 16.32
N THR A 57 15.83 2.25 15.81
CA THR A 57 17.14 2.83 15.51
C THR A 57 17.06 3.93 14.44
N VAL A 58 16.23 3.73 13.41
CA VAL A 58 15.99 4.74 12.37
C VAL A 58 15.29 5.96 12.95
N GLN A 59 14.25 5.78 13.75
CA GLN A 59 13.50 6.89 14.35
C GLN A 59 14.38 7.75 15.26
N GLU A 60 15.22 7.13 16.10
CA GLU A 60 16.13 7.83 17.00
C GLU A 60 17.25 8.58 16.28
N ASN A 61 17.61 8.18 15.06
CA ASN A 61 18.79 8.67 14.33
C ASN A 61 18.49 9.03 12.87
N LEU A 62 17.30 9.58 12.62
CA LEU A 62 16.68 9.66 11.30
C LEU A 62 17.52 10.39 10.25
N GLU A 63 18.26 11.43 10.67
CA GLU A 63 19.18 12.18 9.79
C GLU A 63 20.23 11.29 9.12
N ASN A 64 20.67 10.22 9.77
CA ASN A 64 21.65 9.27 9.23
C ASN A 64 21.07 8.31 8.19
N TYR A 65 19.75 8.26 8.06
CA TYR A 65 19.04 7.32 7.19
C TYR A 65 18.33 8.01 6.02
N LEU A 66 18.43 9.35 5.91
CA LEU A 66 17.95 10.06 4.73
C LEU A 66 18.69 9.60 3.47
N GLY A 67 17.94 9.28 2.42
CA GLY A 67 18.45 8.72 1.16
C GLY A 67 18.71 7.22 1.19
N VAL A 68 18.51 6.55 2.34
CA VAL A 68 18.68 5.09 2.42
C VAL A 68 17.45 4.41 1.81
N ASN A 69 17.70 3.53 0.85
CA ASN A 69 16.69 2.60 0.35
C ASN A 69 16.52 1.47 1.38
N ALA A 70 15.31 1.34 1.91
CA ALA A 70 14.97 0.48 3.03
C ALA A 70 13.68 -0.30 2.78
N THR A 71 13.48 -1.34 3.57
CA THR A 71 12.22 -2.08 3.63
C THR A 71 11.70 -2.19 5.06
N PHE A 72 10.38 -2.05 5.20
CA PHE A 72 9.66 -2.25 6.45
C PHE A 72 8.41 -3.10 6.22
N SER A 73 8.05 -3.92 7.20
CA SER A 73 6.77 -4.62 7.24
C SER A 73 5.90 -4.04 8.35
N GLY A 74 4.61 -3.86 8.07
CA GLY A 74 3.70 -3.27 9.05
C GLY A 74 2.25 -3.38 8.65
N ALA A 75 1.36 -3.08 9.60
CA ALA A 75 -0.08 -3.06 9.37
C ALA A 75 -0.54 -1.65 9.01
N ILE A 76 -1.32 -1.50 7.95
CA ILE A 76 -1.87 -0.21 7.53
C ILE A 76 -2.89 0.28 8.56
N GLN A 77 -2.67 1.47 9.12
CA GLN A 77 -3.60 2.14 10.04
C GLN A 77 -4.56 3.08 9.32
N THR A 78 -4.03 3.79 8.32
CA THR A 78 -4.74 4.83 7.58
C THR A 78 -4.31 4.79 6.12
N ILE A 79 -5.26 5.04 5.22
CA ILE A 79 -5.05 5.23 3.79
C ILE A 79 -5.69 6.57 3.42
N SER A 80 -4.88 7.49 2.92
CA SER A 80 -5.30 8.85 2.55
C SER A 80 -4.88 9.13 1.11
N PRO A 81 -5.70 8.77 0.11
CA PRO A 81 -5.42 9.06 -1.28
C PRO A 81 -5.55 10.55 -1.58
N THR A 82 -4.67 11.05 -2.45
CA THR A 82 -4.70 12.39 -3.04
C THR A 82 -4.68 12.26 -4.57
N GLU A 83 -4.62 13.39 -5.29
CA GLU A 83 -4.56 13.37 -6.76
C GLU A 83 -3.28 12.71 -7.32
N SER A 84 -2.16 12.75 -6.60
CA SER A 84 -0.85 12.26 -7.10
C SER A 84 -0.21 11.19 -6.22
N TYR A 85 -0.58 11.12 -4.95
CA TYR A 85 0.00 10.18 -3.98
C TYR A 85 -1.08 9.51 -3.14
N THR A 86 -0.83 8.29 -2.72
CA THR A 86 -1.50 7.69 -1.58
C THR A 86 -0.60 7.74 -0.37
N TYR A 87 -1.07 8.40 0.69
CA TYR A 87 -0.38 8.41 1.98
C TYR A 87 -0.87 7.23 2.82
N LEU A 88 0.06 6.43 3.33
CA LEU A 88 -0.22 5.36 4.29
C LEU A 88 0.43 5.68 5.63
N GLU A 89 -0.31 5.46 6.70
CA GLU A 89 0.27 5.36 8.04
C GLU A 89 0.45 3.88 8.36
N LEU A 90 1.70 3.43 8.42
CA LEU A 90 2.04 2.04 8.65
C LEU A 90 2.51 1.86 10.09
N ASN A 91 1.85 0.98 10.84
CA ASN A 91 2.38 0.53 12.13
C ASN A 91 3.41 -0.57 11.89
N VAL A 92 4.69 -0.20 11.93
CA VAL A 92 5.81 -1.08 11.62
C VAL A 92 5.96 -2.15 12.69
N MET A 93 5.96 -3.40 12.22
CA MET A 93 6.30 -4.56 13.02
C MET A 93 7.82 -4.60 13.17
N SER A 94 8.35 -3.77 14.05
CA SER A 94 9.69 -3.98 14.56
C SER A 94 9.65 -5.33 15.30
N GLY A 95 10.61 -6.22 15.08
CA GLY A 95 10.68 -7.53 15.78
C GLY A 95 10.87 -7.43 17.31
N SER A 96 10.56 -6.27 17.90
CA SER A 96 10.42 -6.04 19.32
C SER A 96 9.08 -6.60 19.81
N ASN A 97 9.09 -7.27 20.96
CA ASN A 97 7.88 -7.79 21.60
C ASN A 97 7.03 -6.67 22.27
N ASP A 98 7.31 -5.39 21.96
CA ASP A 98 6.60 -4.27 22.56
C ASP A 98 5.33 -3.96 21.76
N VAL A 99 4.26 -4.65 22.13
CA VAL A 99 2.90 -4.49 21.59
C VAL A 99 2.31 -3.09 21.79
N ASN A 100 2.96 -2.22 22.57
CA ASN A 100 2.50 -0.85 22.83
C ASN A 100 3.26 0.23 22.04
N ALA A 101 4.36 -0.11 21.36
CA ALA A 101 5.13 0.85 20.59
C ALA A 101 4.39 1.22 19.29
N GLU A 102 3.94 2.48 19.18
CA GLU A 102 3.39 3.04 17.94
C GLU A 102 4.54 3.37 16.99
N ASN A 103 5.04 2.36 16.29
CA ASN A 103 6.13 2.50 15.32
C ASN A 103 5.56 3.00 13.99
N ILE A 104 5.22 4.29 13.91
CA ILE A 104 4.53 4.83 12.74
C ILE A 104 5.53 5.21 11.64
N LEU A 105 5.43 4.55 10.49
CA LEU A 105 6.08 4.98 9.25
C LEU A 105 5.03 5.66 8.38
N VAL A 106 5.29 6.89 7.94
CA VAL A 106 4.48 7.53 6.90
C VAL A 106 5.04 7.11 5.55
N VAL A 107 4.18 6.58 4.69
CA VAL A 107 4.54 6.11 3.35
C VAL A 107 3.86 7.00 2.32
N GLU A 108 4.63 7.53 1.39
CA GLU A 108 4.16 8.23 0.19
C GLU A 108 4.31 7.29 -0.99
N PHE A 109 3.20 6.81 -1.54
CA PHE A 109 3.21 5.93 -2.71
C PHE A 109 2.63 6.67 -3.93
N PRO A 110 3.32 6.72 -5.07
CA PRO A 110 2.79 7.36 -6.27
C PRO A 110 1.66 6.49 -6.86
N GLY A 111 0.46 7.06 -6.90
CA GLY A 111 -0.72 6.38 -7.43
C GLY A 111 -1.58 5.62 -6.41
N PRO A 112 -2.61 4.89 -6.89
CA PRO A 112 -3.55 4.18 -6.03
C PRO A 112 -2.92 2.93 -5.42
N VAL A 113 -3.48 2.50 -4.29
CA VAL A 113 -3.14 1.24 -3.61
C VAL A 113 -4.35 0.31 -3.62
N SER A 114 -4.11 -1.00 -3.74
CA SER A 114 -5.18 -2.02 -3.71
C SER A 114 -5.41 -2.60 -2.31
N GLN A 115 -4.53 -2.28 -1.35
CA GLN A 115 -4.58 -2.76 0.03
C GLN A 115 -5.57 -1.96 0.88
N TYR A 116 -5.96 -2.54 2.02
CA TYR A 116 -6.93 -2.00 2.95
C TYR A 116 -6.34 -1.75 4.34
N LYS A 117 -7.05 -0.95 5.14
CA LYS A 117 -6.72 -0.77 6.56
C LYS A 117 -6.70 -2.13 7.27
N GLY A 118 -5.63 -2.39 8.01
CA GLY A 118 -5.39 -3.63 8.73
C GLY A 118 -4.54 -4.64 7.95
N ASP A 119 -4.39 -4.46 6.64
CA ASP A 119 -3.53 -5.33 5.84
C ASP A 119 -2.09 -5.17 6.28
N VAL A 120 -1.40 -6.31 6.34
CA VAL A 120 0.03 -6.37 6.63
C VAL A 120 0.75 -6.33 5.29
N VAL A 121 1.52 -5.26 5.08
CA VAL A 121 2.26 -5.06 3.84
C VAL A 121 3.75 -4.98 4.10
N GLN A 122 4.53 -5.26 3.07
CA GLN A 122 5.94 -4.94 3.02
C GLN A 122 6.16 -3.80 2.03
N VAL A 123 6.73 -2.69 2.51
CA VAL A 123 7.04 -1.51 1.72
C VAL A 123 8.53 -1.47 1.39
N TYR A 124 8.86 -0.98 0.20
CA TYR A 124 10.22 -0.75 -0.27
C TYR A 124 10.31 0.66 -0.83
N GLY A 125 11.34 1.39 -0.42
CA GLY A 125 11.53 2.76 -0.89
C GLY A 125 12.60 3.51 -0.13
N THR A 126 12.69 4.80 -0.40
CA THR A 126 13.72 5.66 0.17
C THR A 126 13.17 6.46 1.34
N ILE A 127 13.84 6.40 2.49
CA ILE A 127 13.57 7.33 3.59
C ILE A 127 14.09 8.69 3.13
N HIS A 128 13.20 9.66 2.94
CA HIS A 128 13.55 10.93 2.29
C HIS A 128 13.24 12.15 3.16
N ASN A 129 12.40 11.99 4.19
CA ASN A 129 12.04 13.08 5.08
C ASN A 129 11.61 12.56 6.46
N ASN A 130 11.29 13.47 7.37
CA ASN A 130 10.53 13.20 8.58
C ASN A 130 9.31 14.12 8.66
N THR A 131 8.35 13.73 9.49
CA THR A 131 7.19 14.56 9.81
C THR A 131 6.83 14.44 11.28
N THR A 132 6.05 15.41 11.76
CA THR A 132 5.45 15.34 13.10
C THR A 132 4.16 14.53 13.02
N TYR A 133 4.06 13.52 13.87
CA TYR A 133 2.88 12.67 14.04
C TYR A 133 2.31 12.86 15.45
N VAL A 134 0.99 12.96 15.58
CA VAL A 134 0.31 13.01 16.88
C VAL A 134 -0.16 11.62 17.21
N ASN A 135 0.43 11.02 18.26
CA ASN A 135 0.12 9.67 18.69
C ASN A 135 -1.28 9.58 19.36
N LYS A 136 -1.75 8.37 19.68
CA LYS A 136 -3.07 8.19 20.31
C LYS A 136 -3.24 8.90 21.67
N ASN A 137 -2.13 9.24 22.33
CA ASN A 137 -2.10 9.94 23.61
C ASN A 137 -2.13 11.47 23.43
N GLY A 138 -2.10 11.97 22.20
CA GLY A 138 -2.05 13.40 21.87
C GLY A 138 -0.64 13.99 21.92
N GLU A 139 0.41 13.16 22.00
CA GLU A 139 1.80 13.60 22.01
C GLU A 139 2.34 13.70 20.59
N SER A 140 3.03 14.79 20.29
CA SER A 140 3.74 14.96 19.03
C SER A 140 5.07 14.23 19.06
N ILE A 141 5.28 13.31 18.12
CA ILE A 141 6.52 12.56 17.90
C ILE A 141 7.03 12.79 16.48
N ILE A 142 8.34 12.68 16.27
CA ILE A 142 8.94 12.72 14.94
C ILE A 142 8.98 11.31 14.38
N VAL A 143 8.52 11.15 13.14
CA VAL A 143 8.46 9.85 12.46
C VAL A 143 9.08 9.93 11.07
N PRO A 144 9.65 8.83 10.55
CA PRO A 144 10.16 8.77 9.19
C PRO A 144 9.05 8.83 8.14
N VAL A 145 9.37 9.48 7.04
CA VAL A 145 8.61 9.46 5.80
C VAL A 145 9.42 8.67 4.76
N MET A 146 8.79 7.68 4.16
CA MET A 146 9.34 6.87 3.08
C MET A 146 8.59 7.16 1.79
N GLN A 147 9.32 7.52 0.75
CA GLN A 147 8.80 7.51 -0.60
C GLN A 147 8.90 6.07 -1.12
N ALA A 148 7.76 5.38 -1.14
CA ALA A 148 7.68 3.99 -1.55
C ALA A 148 7.60 3.87 -3.08
N GLU A 149 8.32 2.89 -3.59
CA GLU A 149 8.32 2.52 -5.01
C GLU A 149 7.59 1.18 -5.21
N LEU A 150 7.44 0.39 -4.13
CA LEU A 150 6.78 -0.91 -4.15
C LEU A 150 6.09 -1.22 -2.81
N ILE A 151 4.88 -1.78 -2.90
CA ILE A 151 4.10 -2.30 -1.77
C ILE A 151 3.69 -3.74 -2.10
N LYS A 152 3.93 -4.67 -1.18
CA LYS A 152 3.58 -6.09 -1.30
C LYS A 152 2.65 -6.54 -0.19
#